data_AF-A0A7X1L422-F1
#
_entry.id   AF-A0A7X1L422-F1
#
_cell.length_a   1.000
_cell.length_b   1.000
_cell.length_c   1.000
_cell.angle_alpha   90.00
_cell.angle_beta   90.00
_cell.angle_gamma   90.00
#
_symmetry.space_group_name_H-M   'P 1'
#
loop_
_entity.id
_entity.type
_entity.pdbx_description
1 polymer ?
#
loop_
_entity_poly.entity_id
_entity_poly.type
_entity_poly.pdbx_seq_one_letter_code
_entity_poly.pdbx_strand_id
1 'polypeptide(L)' 'MEIKMIAALLNSEDLPGTPEELAILGTRLEELIRRNGRQWIIDHRRTLIAEWTLIVDRALIR' A
#
# COMPACT_ATOMS: atom_id res chain seq x y z
N MET A 1 -0.58 4.78 -9.23
CA MET A 1 -0.20 5.76 -8.19
C MET A 1 1.32 5.81 -8.08
N GLU A 2 1.94 6.98 -7.97
CA GLU A 2 3.41 7.07 -7.81
C GLU A 2 3.85 6.65 -6.40
N ILE A 3 5.07 6.10 -6.26
CA ILE A 3 5.63 5.62 -4.98
C ILE A 3 5.61 6.73 -3.90
N LYS A 4 5.96 7.97 -4.25
CA LYS A 4 5.92 9.11 -3.31
C LYS A 4 4.51 9.36 -2.77
N MET A 5 3.48 9.19 -3.60
CA MET A 5 2.09 9.34 -3.17
C MET A 5 1.66 8.19 -2.26
N ILE A 6 2.13 6.96 -2.52
CA ILE A 6 1.88 5.79 -1.67
C ILE A 6 2.49 6.02 -0.28
N ALA A 7 3.77 6.43 -0.24
CA ALA A 7 4.48 6.72 1.01
C ALA A 7 3.78 7.83 1.82
N ALA A 8 3.36 8.90 1.16
CA ALA A 8 2.60 9.98 1.79
C ALA A 8 1.21 9.51 2.28
N LEU A 9 0.52 8.68 1.51
CA LEU A 9 -0.82 8.18 1.85
C LEU A 9 -0.81 7.24 3.05
N LEU A 10 0.17 6.34 3.09
CA LEU A 10 0.36 5.41 4.21
C LEU A 10 1.13 6.04 5.38
N ASN A 11 1.68 7.25 5.19
CA ASN A 11 2.53 7.95 6.15
C ASN A 11 3.72 7.06 6.59
N SER A 12 4.41 6.49 5.59
CA SER A 12 5.58 5.63 5.77
C SER A 12 6.54 5.81 4.60
N GLU A 13 7.79 6.19 4.88
CA GLU A 13 8.84 6.34 3.86
C GLU A 13 9.56 5.02 3.54
N ASP A 14 9.45 4.03 4.42
CA ASP A 14 10.14 2.74 4.32
C ASP A 14 9.11 1.61 4.17
N LEU A 15 8.46 1.55 3.01
CA LEU A 15 7.55 0.46 2.67
C LEU A 15 8.36 -0.71 2.08
N PRO A 16 8.18 -1.95 2.59
CA PRO A 16 8.90 -3.09 2.06
C PRO A 16 8.45 -3.39 0.62
N GLY A 17 9.37 -3.92 -0.18
CA GLY A 17 9.12 -4.44 -1.51
C GLY A 17 9.94 -3.78 -2.62
N THR A 18 10.05 -4.46 -3.76
CA THR A 18 10.71 -3.94 -4.96
C THR A 18 9.88 -2.82 -5.61
N PRO A 19 10.46 -2.04 -6.54
CA PRO A 19 9.69 -1.06 -7.30
C PRO A 19 8.45 -1.63 -8.00
N GLU A 20 8.53 -2.86 -8.51
CA GLU A 20 7.40 -3.57 -9.12
C GLU A 20 6.30 -3.91 -8.10
N GLU A 21 6.69 -4.40 -6.92
CA GLU A 21 5.75 -4.69 -5.84
C GLU A 21 5.06 -3.42 -5.33
N LEU A 22 5.82 -2.32 -5.19
CA LEU A 22 5.26 -1.02 -4.82
C LEU A 22 4.31 -0.47 -5.89
N ALA A 23 4.53 -0.76 -7.18
CA ALA A 23 3.59 -0.43 -8.23
C ALA A 23 2.25 -1.20 -8.06
N ILE A 24 2.32 -2.49 -7.71
CA ILE A 24 1.15 -3.33 -7.40
C ILE A 24 0.41 -2.79 -6.17
N LEU A 25 1.12 -2.44 -5.10
CA LEU A 25 0.54 -1.78 -3.93
C LEU A 25 -0.22 -0.51 -4.34
N GLY A 26 0.38 0.31 -5.21
CA GLY A 26 -0.26 1.50 -5.76
C GLY A 26 -1.60 1.22 -6.43
N THR A 27 -1.66 0.20 -7.29
CA THR A 27 -2.91 -0.23 -7.95
C THR A 27 -3.95 -0.71 -6.93
N ARG A 28 -3.54 -1.49 -5.93
CA ARG A 28 -4.45 -1.98 -4.87
C ARG A 28 -5.00 -0.86 -4.01
N LEU A 29 -4.18 0.12 -3.65
CA LEU A 29 -4.64 1.28 -2.90
C LEU A 29 -5.63 2.13 -3.71
N GLU A 30 -5.43 2.29 -5.03
CA GLU A 30 -6.42 2.96 -5.88
C GLU A 30 -7.76 2.20 -5.91
N GLU A 31 -7.73 0.87 -5.98
CA GLU A 31 -8.94 0.05 -5.91
C GLU A 31 -9.67 0.23 -4.57
N LEU A 32 -8.93 0.24 -3.45
CA LEU A 32 -9.49 0.46 -2.12
C LEU A 32 -10.06 1.88 -1.98
N ILE A 33 -9.38 2.91 -2.50
CA ILE A 33 -9.88 4.29 -2.52
C ILE A 33 -11.19 4.37 -3.31
N ARG A 34 -11.27 3.72 -4.48
CA ARG A 34 -12.50 3.72 -5.29
C ARG A 34 -13.68 3.06 -4.56
N ARG A 35 -13.42 2.07 -3.71
CA ARG A 35 -14.46 1.33 -2.97
C ARG A 35 -14.87 2.00 -1.67
N ASN A 36 -13.90 2.51 -0.90
CA ASN A 36 -14.10 2.94 0.49
C ASN A 36 -13.86 4.44 0.71
N GLY A 37 -13.30 5.14 -0.28
CA GLY A 37 -12.85 6.52 -0.16
C GLY A 37 -11.46 6.65 0.48
N ARG A 38 -10.86 7.84 0.32
CA ARG A 38 -9.50 8.11 0.78
C ARG A 38 -9.37 8.11 2.31
N GLN A 39 -10.38 8.61 3.03
CA GLN A 39 -10.35 8.70 4.48
C GLN A 39 -10.21 7.31 5.12
N TRP A 40 -10.88 6.31 4.56
CA TRP A 40 -10.79 4.93 5.05
C TRP A 40 -9.35 4.40 5.01
N ILE A 41 -8.57 4.72 3.97
CA ILE A 41 -7.14 4.35 3.89
C ILE A 41 -6.35 4.99 5.02
N ILE A 42 -6.60 6.27 5.30
CA ILE A 42 -5.90 7.02 6.35
C ILE A 42 -6.19 6.40 7.72
N ASP A 43 -7.46 6.06 7.97
CA ASP A 43 -7.91 5.46 9.23
C ASP A 43 -7.33 4.05 9.44
N HIS A 44 -7.10 3.30 8.35
CA HIS A 44 -6.63 1.91 8.37
C HIS A 44 -5.16 1.74 7.97
N ARG A 45 -4.39 2.83 7.83
CA ARG A 45 -3.01 2.82 7.30
C ARG A 45 -2.09 1.82 8.00
N ARG A 46 -2.21 1.69 9.32
CA ARG A 46 -1.39 0.77 10.13
C ARG A 46 -1.66 -0.69 9.76
N THR A 47 -2.93 -1.06 9.62
CA THR A 47 -3.32 -2.41 9.21
C THR A 47 -2.86 -2.70 7.79
N LEU A 48 -3.06 -1.75 6.87
CA LEU A 48 -2.63 -1.89 5.48
C LEU A 48 -1.11 -2.08 5.34
N ILE A 49 -0.31 -1.33 6.11
CA ILE A 49 1.16 -1.51 6.12
C ILE A 49 1.52 -2.89 6.66
N ALA A 50 0.90 -3.34 7.75
CA ALA A 50 1.18 -4.65 8.34
C ALA A 50 0.82 -5.80 7.38
N GLU A 51 -0.34 -5.73 6.74
CA GLU A 51 -0.76 -6.70 5.73
C GLU A 51 0.17 -6.70 4.53
N TRP A 52 0.56 -5.52 4.04
CA TRP A 52 1.50 -5.40 2.94
C TRP A 52 2.85 -6.04 3.26
N THR A 53 3.39 -5.75 4.45
CA THR A 53 4.65 -6.33 4.92
C THR A 53 4.59 -7.86 4.91
N LEU A 54 3.50 -8.44 5.43
CA LEU A 54 3.30 -9.89 5.41
C LEU A 54 3.20 -10.49 4.00
N ILE A 55 2.62 -9.75 3.05
CA ILE A 55 2.48 -10.17 1.65
C ILE A 55 3.86 -10.23 0.97
N VAL A 56 4.67 -9.19 1.15
CA VAL A 56 6.04 -9.09 0.60
C VAL A 56 6.94 -10.16 1.23
N ASP A 57 6.95 -10.27 2.56
CA ASP A 57 7.80 -11.23 3.29
C ASP A 57 7.55 -12.68 2.88
N ARG A 58 6.31 -13.00 2.50
CA ARG A 58 5.90 -14.35 2.07
C ARG A 58 6.02 -14.57 0.57
N ALA A 59 6.51 -13.58 -0.19
CA ALA A 59 6.55 -13.60 -1.65
C ALA A 59 5.19 -14.01 -2.28
N LEU A 60 4.09 -13.53 -1.69
CA LEU A 60 2.73 -13.88 -2.13
C LEU A 60 2.25 -13.05 -3.32
N ILE A 61 3.08 -12.13 -3.78
CA ILE A 61 2.82 -11.31 -4.96
C ILE A 61 3.10 -12.18 -6.19
N ARG A 62 2.04 -12.47 -6.96
CA ARG A 62 2.06 -13.24 -8.21
C ARG A 62 1.65 -12.36 -9.38
#